data_AF-A0A920EGT4-F1
#
_entry.id   AF-A0A920EGT4-F1
#
_cell.length_a   1.000
_cell.length_b   1.000
_cell.length_c   1.000
_cell.angle_alpha   90.00
_cell.angle_beta   90.00
_cell.angle_gamma   90.00
#
_symmetry.space_group_name_H-M   'P 1'
#
loop_
_entity.id
_entity.type
_entity.pdbx_description
1 polymer ?
#
loop_
_entity_poly.entity_id
_entity_poly.type
_entity_poly.pdbx_seq_one_letter_code
_entity_poly.pdbx_strand_id
1 'polypeptide(L)'
;MHPLNLDGTSDFNQAMIPLVVDRNLAAVASTEVSINTKIFDGSTLIGPGDGSIAIDPADPTTYNSSQTLSLFDDAGEPYTVTVFYQKIAEGAAQDDYRVAMYTDVTEAPTNTFNVSFDANGAAIAAIPDQVIAAFARVYGRTEDLTISFDLQTHTKPFEIIDQTIDGSPEEISKYKHRRRWDCYGNLF
;
A
#
# COMPACT_ATOMS: atom_id res chain seq x y z
N MET A 1 20.12 -6.84 42.97
CA MET A 1 20.40 -5.49 43.52
C MET A 1 19.08 -4.89 43.94
N HIS A 2 18.92 -4.55 45.23
CA HIS A 2 17.76 -3.79 45.73
C HIS A 2 18.23 -2.38 46.10
N PRO A 3 17.33 -1.37 46.10
CA PRO A 3 17.69 -0.02 46.50
C PRO A 3 18.24 0.00 47.93
N LEU A 4 19.18 0.91 48.16
CA LEU A 4 19.75 1.16 49.49
C LEU A 4 19.37 2.58 49.92
N ASN A 5 19.19 2.75 51.22
CA ASN A 5 19.15 4.06 51.85
C ASN A 5 20.55 4.70 51.86
N LEU A 6 20.61 5.99 52.18
CA LEU A 6 21.88 6.74 52.26
C LEU A 6 22.86 6.16 53.31
N ASP A 7 22.34 5.39 54.26
CA ASP A 7 23.09 4.70 55.32
C ASP A 7 23.52 3.27 54.93
N GLY A 8 23.26 2.85 53.69
CA GLY A 8 23.63 1.53 53.17
C GLY A 8 22.69 0.39 53.62
N THR A 9 21.60 0.69 54.33
CA THR A 9 20.59 -0.32 54.68
C THR A 9 19.70 -0.67 53.48
N SER A 10 19.25 -1.92 53.43
CA SER A 10 18.33 -2.41 52.40
C SER A 10 16.95 -1.77 52.56
N ASP A 11 16.44 -1.15 51.49
CA ASP A 11 15.07 -0.63 51.48
C ASP A 11 14.24 -1.25 50.35
N PHE A 12 13.37 -2.19 50.74
CA PHE A 12 12.39 -2.81 49.85
C PHE A 12 11.09 -1.99 49.73
N ASN A 13 10.93 -0.93 50.53
CA ASN A 13 9.76 -0.06 50.56
C ASN A 13 9.96 1.24 49.76
N GLN A 14 11.11 1.42 49.09
CA GLN A 14 11.25 2.52 48.14
C GLN A 14 10.15 2.45 47.08
N ALA A 15 9.44 3.57 46.91
CA ALA A 15 8.40 3.70 45.91
C ALA A 15 9.01 3.37 44.54
N MET A 16 8.52 2.30 43.90
CA MET A 16 8.91 1.99 42.54
C MET A 16 8.49 3.16 41.64
N ILE A 17 9.47 3.90 41.10
CA ILE A 17 9.18 4.88 40.05
C ILE A 17 8.70 4.08 38.82
N PRO A 18 7.50 4.35 38.29
CA PRO A 18 7.03 3.67 37.10
C PRO A 18 7.97 4.00 35.93
N LEU A 19 8.53 2.97 35.29
CA LEU A 19 9.15 3.15 33.99
C LEU A 19 8.03 3.43 32.99
N VAL A 20 7.96 4.66 32.50
CA VAL A 20 7.12 5.05 31.37
C VAL A 20 8.02 5.03 30.14
N VAL A 21 7.71 4.13 29.20
CA VAL A 21 8.31 4.16 27.87
C VAL A 21 7.23 4.68 26.94
N ASP A 22 7.29 5.97 26.64
CA ASP A 22 6.47 6.54 25.58
C ASP A 22 7.06 6.10 24.23
N ARG A 23 6.27 5.35 23.46
CA ARG A 23 6.60 5.01 22.08
C ARG A 23 5.80 5.95 21.19
N ASN A 24 6.48 6.90 20.57
CA ASN A 24 5.97 7.59 19.40
C ASN A 24 6.80 7.15 18.19
N LEU A 25 6.15 6.47 17.24
CA LEU A 25 6.72 6.21 15.93
C LEU A 25 6.09 7.20 14.97
N ALA A 26 6.91 8.09 14.42
CA ALA A 26 6.45 9.07 13.45
C ALA A 26 5.90 8.38 12.21
N ALA A 27 4.93 9.02 11.56
CA ALA A 27 4.45 8.59 10.26
C ALA A 27 5.57 8.57 9.22
N VAL A 28 5.42 7.68 8.24
CA VAL A 28 6.28 7.58 7.06
C VAL A 28 5.36 7.61 5.84
N ALA A 29 5.48 8.66 5.03
CA ALA A 29 4.75 8.74 3.78
C ALA A 29 5.17 7.59 2.85
N SER A 30 4.22 7.03 2.11
CA SER A 30 4.55 6.05 1.08
C SER A 30 5.35 6.73 -0.03
N THR A 31 6.53 6.20 -0.39
CA THR A 31 7.36 6.70 -1.50
C THR A 31 7.61 5.65 -2.57
N GLU A 32 7.54 4.37 -2.20
CA GLU A 32 7.75 3.23 -3.09
C GLU A 32 6.64 2.19 -2.93
N VAL A 33 6.12 1.72 -4.07
CA VAL A 33 5.20 0.60 -4.16
C VAL A 33 5.71 -0.35 -5.23
N SER A 34 5.74 -1.65 -4.93
CA SER A 34 5.93 -2.68 -5.96
C SER A 34 4.69 -3.53 -6.08
N ILE A 35 4.23 -3.75 -7.31
CA ILE A 35 3.03 -4.51 -7.61
C ILE A 35 3.39 -5.67 -8.52
N ASN A 36 3.08 -6.89 -8.09
CA ASN A 36 3.17 -8.07 -8.93
C ASN A 36 1.76 -8.66 -9.13
N THR A 37 1.23 -8.57 -10.36
CA THR A 37 -0.11 -9.06 -10.67
C THR A 37 -0.21 -9.86 -11.95
N LYS A 38 -1.21 -10.74 -11.97
CA LYS A 38 -1.64 -11.48 -13.15
C LYS A 38 -3.03 -11.04 -13.57
N ILE A 39 -3.11 -10.54 -14.80
CA ILE A 39 -4.34 -10.10 -15.44
C ILE A 39 -4.96 -11.29 -16.18
N PHE A 40 -6.29 -11.40 -16.19
CA PHE A 40 -6.96 -12.49 -16.90
C PHE A 40 -6.80 -12.35 -18.41
N ASP A 41 -6.23 -13.34 -19.09
CA ASP A 41 -6.00 -13.33 -20.55
C ASP A 41 -7.31 -13.34 -21.36
N GLY A 42 -8.35 -14.01 -20.85
CA GLY A 42 -9.69 -14.07 -21.41
C GLY A 42 -10.54 -12.81 -21.17
N SER A 43 -9.92 -11.69 -20.79
CA SER A 43 -10.61 -10.41 -20.70
C SER A 43 -11.20 -10.01 -22.04
N THR A 44 -12.44 -9.52 -22.04
CA THR A 44 -13.09 -9.03 -23.25
C THR A 44 -12.43 -7.74 -23.73
N LEU A 45 -12.18 -7.62 -25.03
CA LEU A 45 -11.76 -6.38 -25.67
C LEU A 45 -12.78 -5.26 -25.40
N ILE A 46 -12.31 -4.09 -24.95
CA ILE A 46 -13.16 -2.91 -24.71
C ILE A 46 -12.98 -1.93 -25.86
N GLY A 47 -14.09 -1.59 -26.53
CA GLY A 47 -14.09 -0.70 -27.68
C GLY A 47 -13.69 -1.40 -28.99
N PRO A 48 -13.31 -0.63 -30.03
CA PRO A 48 -13.06 -1.16 -31.38
C PRO A 48 -11.64 -1.71 -31.59
N GLY A 49 -10.80 -1.80 -30.55
CA GLY A 49 -9.42 -2.30 -30.67
C GLY A 49 -8.35 -1.22 -30.89
N ASP A 50 -8.69 0.06 -30.72
CA ASP A 50 -7.79 1.21 -30.89
C ASP A 50 -7.48 1.95 -29.59
N GLY A 51 -8.02 1.47 -28.45
CA GLY A 51 -7.93 2.14 -27.16
C GLY A 51 -8.64 3.50 -27.09
N SER A 52 -9.62 3.78 -27.96
CA SER A 52 -10.37 5.04 -27.95
C SER A 52 -11.28 5.23 -26.73
N ILE A 53 -11.67 4.14 -26.07
CA ILE A 53 -12.47 4.18 -24.85
C ILE A 53 -11.55 4.51 -23.67
N ALA A 54 -11.79 5.64 -23.01
CA ALA A 54 -11.10 6.01 -21.78
C ALA A 54 -11.61 5.15 -20.61
N ILE A 55 -10.74 4.91 -19.63
CA ILE A 55 -11.12 4.27 -18.37
C ILE A 55 -11.87 5.31 -17.53
N ASP A 56 -13.08 4.98 -17.09
CA ASP A 56 -13.87 5.74 -16.14
C ASP A 56 -14.06 4.90 -14.85
N PRO A 57 -13.50 5.32 -13.70
CA PRO A 57 -13.68 4.61 -12.43
C PRO A 57 -15.14 4.43 -12.01
N ALA A 58 -16.06 5.29 -12.45
CA ALA A 58 -17.48 5.21 -12.14
C ALA A 58 -18.26 4.25 -13.06
N ASP A 59 -17.67 3.86 -14.19
CA ASP A 59 -18.30 2.96 -15.17
C ASP A 59 -17.52 1.63 -15.27
N PRO A 60 -18.02 0.54 -14.66
CA PRO A 60 -17.36 -0.76 -14.68
C PRO A 60 -17.31 -1.42 -16.06
N THR A 61 -17.96 -0.86 -17.08
CA THR A 61 -17.87 -1.35 -18.46
C THR A 61 -16.64 -0.84 -19.20
N THR A 62 -15.90 0.11 -18.61
CA THR A 62 -14.73 0.74 -19.24
C THR A 62 -13.39 0.08 -18.90
N TYR A 63 -13.38 -0.91 -18.00
CA TYR A 63 -12.20 -1.67 -17.59
C TYR A 63 -12.54 -3.15 -17.31
N ASN A 64 -11.53 -4.02 -17.27
CA ASN A 64 -11.71 -5.46 -17.05
C ASN A 64 -11.45 -5.86 -15.60
N SER A 65 -10.48 -5.22 -14.96
CA SER A 65 -10.14 -5.47 -13.56
C SER A 65 -9.55 -4.22 -12.92
N SER A 66 -9.56 -4.19 -11.59
CA SER A 66 -8.93 -3.14 -10.82
C SER A 66 -8.40 -3.67 -9.49
N GLN A 67 -7.50 -2.91 -8.90
CA GLN A 67 -7.03 -3.11 -7.52
C GLN A 67 -6.87 -1.75 -6.84
N THR A 68 -7.09 -1.71 -5.53
CA THR A 68 -6.95 -0.50 -4.73
C THR A 68 -5.79 -0.65 -3.74
N LEU A 69 -4.90 0.32 -3.75
CA LEU A 69 -3.77 0.48 -2.83
C LEU A 69 -4.18 1.44 -1.72
N SER A 70 -3.82 1.15 -0.48
CA SER A 70 -3.91 2.09 0.64
C SER A 70 -2.51 2.58 0.98
N LEU A 71 -2.31 3.89 0.93
CA LEU A 71 -1.02 4.58 1.04
C LEU A 71 -1.11 5.65 2.14
N PHE A 72 0.03 6.18 2.57
CA PHE A 72 0.12 7.19 3.63
C PHE A 72 0.77 8.47 3.11
N ASP A 73 0.25 9.62 3.54
CA ASP A 73 0.85 10.93 3.27
C ASP A 73 1.89 11.34 4.34
N ASP A 74 2.41 12.57 4.23
CA ASP A 74 3.42 13.12 5.15
C ASP A 74 2.90 13.28 6.59
N ALA A 75 1.59 13.35 6.79
CA ALA A 75 0.94 13.37 8.10
C ALA A 75 0.60 11.96 8.62
N GLY A 76 0.78 10.93 7.79
CA GLY A 76 0.36 9.56 8.10
C GLY A 76 -1.13 9.30 7.87
N GLU A 77 -1.84 10.20 7.19
CA GLU A 77 -3.23 10.01 6.85
C GLU A 77 -3.34 9.06 5.65
N PRO A 78 -4.29 8.09 5.69
CA PRO A 78 -4.46 7.15 4.60
C PRO A 78 -5.16 7.78 3.40
N TYR A 79 -4.66 7.48 2.21
CA TYR A 79 -5.34 7.75 0.95
C TYR A 79 -5.25 6.53 0.02
N THR A 80 -5.98 6.57 -1.11
CA THR A 80 -6.00 5.42 -2.02
C THR A 80 -5.56 5.76 -3.43
N VAL A 81 -4.90 4.79 -4.05
CA VAL A 81 -4.65 4.75 -5.50
C VAL A 81 -5.30 3.50 -6.04
N THR A 82 -6.23 3.64 -6.96
CA THR A 82 -6.84 2.52 -7.68
C THR A 82 -6.19 2.38 -9.05
N VAL A 83 -5.68 1.19 -9.33
CA VAL A 83 -5.10 0.80 -10.62
C VAL A 83 -6.16 0.04 -11.40
N PHE A 84 -6.42 0.47 -12.63
CA PHE A 84 -7.39 -0.14 -13.54
C PHE A 84 -6.68 -0.74 -14.74
N TYR A 85 -7.16 -1.90 -15.20
CA TYR A 85 -6.63 -2.64 -16.33
C TYR A 85 -7.72 -2.78 -17.40
N GLN A 86 -7.40 -2.41 -18.64
CA GLN A 86 -8.33 -2.41 -19.77
C GLN A 86 -7.66 -3.07 -20.98
N LYS A 87 -8.22 -4.15 -21.51
CA LYS A 87 -7.81 -4.75 -22.78
C LYS A 87 -8.23 -3.82 -23.91
N ILE A 88 -7.25 -3.26 -24.61
CA ILE A 88 -7.46 -2.23 -25.65
C ILE A 88 -7.20 -2.74 -27.07
N ALA A 89 -6.47 -3.85 -27.23
CA ALA A 89 -6.33 -4.54 -28.50
C ALA A 89 -6.18 -6.05 -28.27
N GLU A 90 -6.67 -6.84 -29.23
CA GLU A 90 -6.55 -8.30 -29.25
C GLU A 90 -5.90 -8.75 -30.55
N GLY A 91 -4.90 -9.61 -30.44
CA GLY A 91 -4.14 -10.13 -31.56
C GLY A 91 -3.85 -11.61 -31.39
N ALA A 92 -3.68 -12.33 -32.51
CA ALA A 92 -3.42 -13.77 -32.49
C ALA A 92 -2.13 -14.17 -31.76
N ALA A 93 -1.21 -13.24 -31.56
CA ALA A 93 0.09 -13.46 -30.91
C ALA A 93 0.39 -12.49 -29.76
N GLN A 94 -0.47 -11.48 -29.57
CA GLN A 94 -0.22 -10.38 -28.64
C GLN A 94 -1.54 -9.74 -28.22
N ASP A 95 -1.64 -9.42 -26.94
CA ASP A 95 -2.71 -8.59 -26.39
C ASP A 95 -2.15 -7.30 -25.81
N ASP A 96 -2.86 -6.19 -26.00
CA ASP A 96 -2.48 -4.89 -25.44
C ASP A 96 -3.47 -4.47 -24.35
N TYR A 97 -2.92 -4.04 -23.23
CA TYR A 97 -3.66 -3.50 -22.10
C TYR A 97 -3.25 -2.05 -21.84
N ARG A 98 -4.23 -1.21 -21.55
CA ARG A 98 -4.04 0.08 -20.89
C ARG A 98 -4.13 -0.12 -19.39
N VAL A 99 -3.22 0.53 -18.68
CA VAL A 99 -3.22 0.66 -17.23
C VAL A 99 -3.39 2.13 -16.90
N ALA A 100 -4.35 2.45 -16.04
CA ALA A 100 -4.55 3.81 -15.54
C ALA A 100 -4.67 3.81 -14.03
N MET A 101 -4.13 4.87 -13.41
CA MET A 101 -4.14 5.05 -11.96
C MET A 101 -4.98 6.27 -11.62
N TYR A 102 -5.87 6.12 -10.64
CA TYR A 102 -6.68 7.18 -10.09
C TYR A 102 -6.49 7.24 -8.58
N THR A 103 -6.39 8.45 -8.06
CA THR A 103 -6.52 8.67 -6.61
C THR A 103 -7.99 8.87 -6.24
N ASP A 104 -8.37 8.70 -4.99
CA ASP A 104 -9.77 8.90 -4.53
C ASP A 104 -10.30 10.33 -4.69
N VAL A 105 -9.45 11.30 -5.00
CA VAL A 105 -9.80 12.72 -5.15
C VAL A 105 -9.61 13.27 -6.57
N THR A 106 -9.28 12.42 -7.55
CA THR A 106 -9.01 12.82 -8.94
C THR A 106 -10.07 12.35 -9.92
N GLU A 107 -10.56 13.25 -10.77
CA GLU A 107 -11.44 12.94 -11.90
C GLU A 107 -10.66 12.44 -13.14
N ALA A 108 -9.38 12.79 -13.25
CA ALA A 108 -8.49 12.38 -14.32
C ALA A 108 -7.43 11.41 -13.79
N PRO A 109 -6.90 10.50 -14.63
CA PRO A 109 -5.88 9.58 -14.17
C PRO A 109 -4.61 10.35 -13.78
N THR A 110 -4.01 9.99 -12.66
CA THR A 110 -2.70 10.53 -12.25
C THR A 110 -1.60 10.02 -13.16
N ASN A 111 -1.78 8.83 -13.73
CA ASN A 111 -0.86 8.24 -14.69
C ASN A 111 -1.58 7.22 -15.59
N THR A 112 -1.11 7.05 -16.82
CA THR A 112 -1.64 6.10 -17.80
C THR A 112 -0.52 5.61 -18.71
N PHE A 113 -0.46 4.30 -18.92
CA PHE A 113 0.49 3.65 -19.81
C PHE A 113 -0.12 2.41 -20.45
N ASN A 114 0.52 1.91 -21.51
CA ASN A 114 0.11 0.68 -22.16
C ASN A 114 1.18 -0.41 -21.96
N VAL A 115 0.73 -1.66 -21.88
CA VAL A 115 1.58 -2.85 -21.80
C VAL A 115 1.10 -3.86 -22.82
N SER A 116 2.05 -4.47 -23.50
CA SER A 116 1.81 -5.52 -24.48
C SER A 116 2.30 -6.85 -23.95
N PHE A 117 1.48 -7.90 -24.06
CA PHE A 117 1.80 -9.25 -23.63
C PHE A 117 1.95 -10.18 -24.82
N ASP A 118 2.94 -11.08 -24.76
CA ASP A 118 3.11 -12.13 -25.76
C ASP A 118 2.08 -13.27 -25.57
N ALA A 119 2.11 -14.26 -26.47
CA ALA A 119 1.22 -15.42 -26.41
C ALA A 119 1.39 -16.30 -25.15
N ASN A 120 2.45 -16.11 -24.36
CA ASN A 120 2.67 -16.81 -23.09
C ASN A 120 2.22 -15.96 -21.88
N GLY A 121 1.75 -14.74 -22.13
CA GLY A 121 1.33 -13.78 -21.11
C GLY A 121 2.48 -13.02 -20.46
N ALA A 122 3.68 -13.06 -21.03
CA ALA A 122 4.80 -12.24 -20.55
C ALA A 122 4.76 -10.85 -21.19
N ALA A 123 5.09 -9.81 -20.41
CA ALA A 123 5.25 -8.47 -20.98
C ALA A 123 6.38 -8.46 -22.02
N ILE A 124 6.11 -7.90 -23.21
CA ILE A 124 7.05 -7.87 -24.34
C ILE A 124 8.21 -6.91 -24.10
N ALA A 125 7.97 -5.86 -23.31
CA ALA A 125 8.97 -4.87 -22.93
C ALA A 125 8.98 -4.67 -21.41
N ALA A 126 10.10 -4.18 -20.90
CA ALA A 126 10.19 -3.75 -19.52
C ALA A 126 9.17 -2.63 -19.26
N ILE A 127 8.40 -2.78 -18.18
CA ILE A 127 7.43 -1.77 -17.77
C ILE A 127 8.21 -0.72 -16.97
N PRO A 128 8.21 0.56 -17.38
CA PRO A 128 8.91 1.59 -16.65
C PRO A 128 8.19 1.90 -15.34
N ASP A 129 8.96 2.36 -14.35
CA ASP A 129 8.40 2.87 -13.10
C ASP A 129 7.45 4.04 -13.38
N GLN A 130 6.36 4.05 -12.63
CA GLN A 130 5.31 5.04 -12.76
C GLN A 130 5.41 6.03 -11.62
N VAL A 131 5.63 7.30 -11.95
CA VAL A 131 5.81 8.36 -10.96
C VAL A 131 4.52 9.17 -10.81
N ILE A 132 4.00 9.25 -9.59
CA ILE A 132 2.94 10.19 -9.20
C ILE A 132 3.63 11.33 -8.46
N ALA A 133 3.70 12.49 -9.10
CA ALA A 133 4.43 13.65 -8.56
C ALA A 133 3.85 14.13 -7.22
N ALA A 134 4.70 14.58 -6.30
CA ALA A 134 4.33 15.06 -4.97
C ALA A 134 3.19 16.09 -4.98
N PHE A 135 3.20 16.98 -5.98
CA PHE A 135 2.23 18.06 -6.16
C PHE A 135 1.04 17.70 -7.05
N ALA A 136 0.98 16.47 -7.57
CA ALA A 136 -0.17 15.96 -8.31
C ALA A 136 -1.33 15.66 -7.33
N ARG A 137 -1.90 16.73 -6.75
CA ARG A 137 -3.14 16.83 -5.97
C ARG A 137 -3.17 16.32 -4.50
N VAL A 138 -3.60 17.24 -3.65
CA VAL A 138 -4.40 17.14 -2.39
C VAL A 138 -3.83 16.40 -1.19
N TYR A 139 -2.93 15.43 -1.33
CA TYR A 139 -2.51 14.62 -0.17
C TYR A 139 -1.38 15.20 0.68
N GLY A 140 -1.02 16.49 0.51
CA GLY A 140 -0.01 17.11 1.37
C GLY A 140 1.35 16.43 1.37
N ARG A 141 1.70 15.73 0.27
CA ARG A 141 2.97 15.01 0.10
C ARG A 141 4.06 15.95 -0.41
N THR A 142 5.28 15.76 0.06
CA THR A 142 6.46 16.51 -0.37
C THR A 142 7.36 15.73 -1.33
N GLU A 143 7.27 14.41 -1.33
CA GLU A 143 8.04 13.51 -2.18
C GLU A 143 7.17 12.80 -3.24
N ASP A 144 7.78 12.46 -4.36
CA ASP A 144 7.12 11.69 -5.42
C ASP A 144 6.79 10.26 -4.92
N LEU A 145 5.73 9.65 -5.46
CA LEU A 145 5.45 8.22 -5.28
C LEU A 145 5.90 7.47 -6.53
N THR A 146 6.75 6.47 -6.35
CA THR A 146 7.17 5.56 -7.42
C THR A 146 6.43 4.25 -7.29
N ILE A 147 5.75 3.82 -8.36
CA ILE A 147 5.05 2.54 -8.43
C ILE A 147 5.69 1.70 -9.53
N SER A 148 6.28 0.57 -9.13
CA SER A 148 6.86 -0.41 -10.04
C SER A 148 5.87 -1.55 -10.30
N PHE A 149 5.92 -2.10 -11.52
CA PHE A 149 4.97 -3.10 -12.01
C PHE A 149 5.71 -4.32 -12.56
N ASP A 150 5.35 -5.49 -12.05
CA ASP A 150 5.56 -6.79 -12.68
C ASP A 150 4.18 -7.32 -13.09
N LEU A 151 3.87 -7.23 -14.39
CA LEU A 151 2.59 -7.66 -14.94
C LEU A 151 2.78 -8.88 -15.83
N GLN A 152 1.85 -9.81 -15.71
CA GLN A 152 1.68 -10.93 -16.61
C GLN A 152 0.20 -11.11 -16.93
N THR A 153 -0.13 -11.81 -18.02
CA THR A 153 -1.47 -12.37 -18.19
C THR A 153 -1.47 -13.86 -17.88
N HIS A 154 -2.63 -14.39 -17.50
CA HIS A 154 -2.82 -15.82 -17.29
C HIS A 154 -4.28 -16.26 -17.45
N THR A 155 -4.50 -17.57 -17.47
CA THR A 155 -5.81 -18.19 -17.70
C THR A 155 -6.76 -18.16 -16.51
N LYS A 156 -6.30 -17.73 -15.33
CA LYS A 156 -7.14 -17.59 -14.15
C LYS A 156 -7.67 -16.16 -14.04
N PRO A 157 -8.72 -15.93 -13.24
CA PRO A 157 -9.13 -14.58 -12.88
C PRO A 157 -7.97 -13.76 -12.32
N PHE A 158 -8.18 -12.43 -12.31
CA PHE A 158 -7.23 -11.46 -11.77
C PHE A 158 -6.64 -11.91 -10.42
N GLU A 159 -5.31 -11.85 -10.30
CA GLU A 159 -4.56 -12.30 -9.13
C GLU A 159 -3.49 -11.28 -8.76
N ILE A 160 -3.40 -10.93 -7.48
CA ILE A 160 -2.27 -10.18 -6.91
C ILE A 160 -1.32 -11.22 -6.34
N ILE A 161 -0.12 -11.32 -6.89
CA ILE A 161 0.92 -12.25 -6.41
C ILE A 161 1.60 -11.67 -5.18
N ASP A 162 2.04 -10.43 -5.29
CA ASP A 162 2.76 -9.72 -4.25
C ASP A 162 2.51 -8.21 -4.35
N GLN A 163 2.60 -7.55 -3.21
CA GLN A 163 2.46 -6.10 -3.10
C GLN A 163 3.26 -5.59 -1.91
N THR A 164 4.17 -4.66 -2.16
CA THR A 164 4.96 -4.00 -1.11
C THR A 164 4.69 -2.50 -1.11
N ILE A 165 4.63 -1.93 0.10
CA ILE A 165 4.44 -0.50 0.37
C ILE A 165 5.35 -0.15 1.54
N ASP A 166 6.05 0.97 1.45
CA ASP A 166 7.04 1.44 2.44
C ASP A 166 6.47 2.38 3.52
N GLY A 167 5.32 3.00 3.25
CA GLY A 167 4.68 3.96 4.17
C GLY A 167 3.99 3.31 5.37
N SER A 168 3.85 4.08 6.45
CA SER A 168 3.20 3.68 7.69
C SER A 168 2.54 4.86 8.41
N PRO A 169 1.43 4.65 9.16
CA PRO A 169 0.79 5.71 9.94
C PRO A 169 1.61 6.07 11.19
N GLU A 170 1.25 7.15 11.87
CA GLU A 170 1.79 7.45 13.21
C GLU A 170 1.27 6.43 14.24
N GLU A 171 2.17 5.85 15.05
CA GLU A 171 1.81 4.96 16.15
C GLU A 171 2.20 5.54 17.51
N ILE A 172 1.19 5.81 18.35
CA ILE A 172 1.36 6.25 19.73
C ILE A 172 0.93 5.13 20.68
N SER A 173 1.88 4.56 21.42
CA SER A 173 1.61 3.56 22.46
C SER A 173 2.06 4.04 23.84
N LYS A 174 1.11 4.10 24.79
CA LYS A 174 1.35 4.40 26.20
C LYS A 174 1.24 3.12 27.02
N TYR A 175 2.35 2.39 27.18
CA TYR A 175 2.37 1.21 28.03
C TYR A 175 2.65 1.58 29.48
N LYS A 176 1.62 1.58 30.34
CA LYS A 176 1.78 1.75 31.79
C LYS A 176 1.90 0.37 32.46
N HIS A 177 3.11 -0.02 32.82
CA HIS A 177 3.33 -1.24 33.61
C HIS A 177 2.82 -1.06 35.04
N ARG A 178 1.62 -1.57 35.36
CA ARG A 178 1.18 -1.75 36.75
C ARG A 178 1.57 -3.14 37.20
N ARG A 179 2.60 -3.25 38.06
CA ARG A 179 2.82 -4.47 38.84
C ARG A 179 1.74 -4.55 39.92
N ARG A 180 0.67 -5.29 39.66
CA ARG A 180 -0.30 -5.69 40.70
C ARG A 180 0.30 -6.91 41.42
N TRP A 181 0.85 -6.68 42.61
CA TRP A 181 1.23 -7.75 43.53
C TRP A 181 -0.03 -8.13 44.32
N ASP A 182 -0.75 -9.15 43.86
CA ASP A 182 -1.78 -9.78 44.68
C ASP A 182 -1.09 -10.75 45.63
N CYS A 183 -0.83 -10.31 46.86
CA CYS A 183 -0.41 -11.19 47.95
C CYS A 183 -1.61 -12.05 48.38
N TYR A 184 -1.67 -13.31 47.91
CA TYR A 184 -2.52 -14.32 48.53
C TYR A 184 -1.94 -14.67 49.91
N GLY A 185 -2.53 -14.09 50.96
CA GLY A 185 -2.32 -14.53 52.33
C GLY A 185 -3.11 -15.80 52.60
N ASN A 186 -2.43 -16.94 52.60
CA ASN A 186 -2.92 -18.14 53.27
C ASN A 186 -2.79 -17.94 54.79
N LEU A 187 -3.90 -18.05 55.51
CA LEU A 187 -3.90 -18.41 56.93
C LEU A 187 -5.07 -19.37 57.21
N PHE A 188 -4.65 -20.60 57.51
CA PHE A 188 -5.25 -21.65 58.37
C PHE A 188 -6.76 -21.71 58.55
#